data_AF-A0A0C3ADK1-F1
#
_entry.id   AF-A0A0C3ADK1-F1
#
_cell.length_a   1.000
_cell.length_b   1.000
_cell.length_c   1.000
_cell.angle_alpha   90.00
_cell.angle_beta   90.00
_cell.angle_gamma   90.00
#
_symmetry.space_group_name_H-M   'P 1'
#
loop_
_entity.id
_entity.type
_entity.pdbx_description
1 polymer ?
#
loop_
_entity_poly.entity_id
_entity_poly.type
_entity_poly.pdbx_seq_one_letter_code
_entity_poly.pdbx_strand_id
1 'polypeptide(L)'
;MANLTSTTLDRQSLAAAFSALRRVRPRVPFFKLPAHRIPTRWSLYRGLLHCLPRVTSRYERVYDIPANQWDSRLHGGSILWWIRRGFREQRYITSPQGCRTQLIFWHKLLDTLQLAPKDKQKQKVLAKYEGILAARKERLEMEVLYKQELDWLERIRNRPILSGGYLRPTVNNRPMPRLHRQPIHITMMIRKRIKSKIRRLERQTKLREWLDDLRAEGTFQSVLRQQQHQGTEDEEVGLIQEYGIGTKSVLDTIRASFELDKERATSVFSPEMIDRIKRARTYKIANKTRERERERRGEVTKRVLRQKAQGPPAHVLVKMSEEERARDRVLREVSLGGYSGRVKADERARQARRTVSMRSSPPSED
;
A
#
# COMPACT_ATOMS: atom_id res chain seq x y z
N MET A 1 54.05 22.94 45.50
CA MET A 1 53.02 22.15 44.76
C MET A 1 52.11 21.34 45.71
N ALA A 2 51.69 21.89 46.86
CA ALA A 2 50.90 21.15 47.87
C ALA A 2 49.42 21.58 48.00
N ASN A 3 48.96 22.58 47.24
CA ASN A 3 47.63 23.18 47.42
C ASN A 3 46.56 22.67 46.43
N LEU A 4 46.90 21.73 45.53
CA LEU A 4 45.94 21.19 44.54
C LEU A 4 45.15 19.98 45.08
N THR A 5 45.63 19.31 46.13
CA THR A 5 44.99 18.10 46.68
C THR A 5 43.75 18.41 47.54
N SER A 6 43.73 19.54 48.26
CA SER A 6 42.56 19.94 49.08
C SER A 6 41.32 20.18 48.23
N THR A 7 41.47 20.87 47.09
CA THR A 7 40.35 21.17 46.18
C THR A 7 39.72 19.92 45.55
N THR A 8 40.47 18.82 45.43
CA THR A 8 39.95 17.55 44.89
C THR A 8 39.13 16.76 45.92
N LEU A 9 39.52 16.81 47.19
CA LEU A 9 38.78 16.18 48.29
C LEU A 9 37.42 16.87 48.51
N ASP A 10 37.39 18.21 48.42
CA ASP A 10 36.15 18.99 48.52
C ASP A 10 35.17 18.72 47.37
N ARG A 11 35.69 18.48 46.16
CA ARG A 11 34.84 18.10 45.01
C ARG A 11 34.24 16.71 45.17
N GLN A 12 34.97 15.76 45.74
CA GLN A 12 34.48 14.41 45.98
C GLN A 12 33.42 14.38 47.08
N SER A 13 33.63 15.11 48.19
CA SER A 13 32.65 15.21 49.28
C SER A 13 31.36 15.90 48.81
N LEU A 14 31.46 16.98 48.04
CA LEU A 14 30.31 17.65 47.43
C LEU A 14 29.61 16.75 46.40
N ALA A 15 30.35 16.04 45.53
CA ALA A 15 29.76 15.11 44.58
C ALA A 15 29.01 13.96 45.28
N ALA A 16 29.54 13.45 46.40
CA ALA A 16 28.86 12.44 47.22
C ALA A 16 27.57 13.01 47.86
N ALA A 17 27.63 14.20 48.45
CA ALA A 17 26.46 14.89 49.00
C ALA A 17 25.38 15.17 47.94
N PHE A 18 25.77 15.63 46.75
CA PHE A 18 24.84 15.82 45.63
C PHE A 18 24.35 14.50 45.04
N SER A 19 25.14 13.42 45.07
CA SER A 19 24.72 12.11 44.58
C SER A 19 23.61 11.49 45.43
N ALA A 20 23.61 11.73 46.74
CA ALA A 20 22.52 11.34 47.64
C ALA A 20 21.22 12.10 47.34
N LEU A 21 21.33 13.34 46.84
CA LEU A 21 20.20 14.18 46.43
C LEU A 21 19.73 13.90 44.98
N ARG A 22 20.49 13.15 44.17
CA ARG A 22 20.08 12.78 42.82
C ARG A 22 18.90 11.82 42.91
N ARG A 23 17.78 12.21 42.30
CA ARG A 23 16.64 11.31 42.08
C ARG A 23 17.12 10.07 41.33
N VAL A 24 17.18 8.94 42.03
CA VAL A 24 17.47 7.64 41.42
C VAL A 24 16.33 7.30 40.47
N ARG A 25 16.55 7.49 39.17
CA ARG A 25 15.61 7.01 38.16
C ARG A 25 15.78 5.50 38.08
N PRO A 26 14.71 4.70 38.27
CA PRO A 26 14.82 3.27 38.09
C PRO A 26 15.31 2.99 36.66
N ARG A 27 16.29 2.09 36.52
CA ARG A 27 16.81 1.66 35.20
C ARG A 27 15.72 1.04 34.32
N VAL A 28 14.67 0.53 34.97
CA VAL A 28 13.50 -0.07 34.34
C VAL A 28 12.37 0.96 34.29
N PRO A 29 11.72 1.17 33.13
CA PRO A 29 10.58 2.08 33.05
C PRO A 29 9.45 1.62 33.99
N PHE A 30 8.76 2.57 34.64
CA PHE A 30 7.86 2.26 35.75
C PHE A 30 6.77 1.22 35.41
N PHE A 31 6.28 1.19 34.16
CA PHE A 31 5.24 0.25 33.71
C PHE A 31 5.71 -1.21 33.64
N LYS A 32 7.02 -1.45 33.66
CA LYS A 32 7.61 -2.80 33.75
C LYS A 32 7.88 -3.22 35.20
N LEU A 33 7.83 -2.30 36.17
CA LEU A 33 8.07 -2.62 37.58
C LEU A 33 6.98 -3.57 38.09
N PRO A 34 7.34 -4.65 38.82
CA PRO A 34 6.38 -5.57 39.43
C PRO A 34 5.34 -4.85 40.30
N ALA A 35 5.77 -3.81 41.04
CA ALA A 35 4.92 -2.99 41.89
C ALA A 35 3.77 -2.30 41.13
N HIS A 36 3.93 -2.01 39.84
CA HIS A 36 2.85 -1.50 39.00
C HIS A 36 2.11 -2.64 38.27
N ARG A 37 2.86 -3.53 37.62
CA ARG A 37 2.31 -4.56 36.74
C ARG A 37 1.41 -5.56 37.48
N ILE A 38 1.78 -5.96 38.70
CA ILE A 38 1.05 -6.97 39.47
C ILE A 38 -0.33 -6.42 39.89
N PRO A 39 -0.44 -5.28 40.60
CA PRO A 39 -1.75 -4.73 40.99
C PRO A 39 -2.64 -4.40 39.79
N THR A 40 -2.06 -3.81 38.73
CA THR A 40 -2.84 -3.45 37.54
C THR A 40 -3.40 -4.67 36.82
N ARG A 41 -2.62 -5.76 36.69
CA ARG A 41 -3.08 -6.96 35.96
C ARG A 41 -3.92 -7.91 36.82
N TRP A 42 -3.50 -8.17 38.05
CA TRP A 42 -4.07 -9.22 38.89
C TRP A 42 -5.19 -8.73 39.78
N SER A 43 -5.10 -7.50 40.31
CA SER A 43 -6.13 -6.95 41.17
C SER A 43 -7.16 -6.19 40.34
N LEU A 44 -6.72 -5.18 39.59
CA LEU A 44 -7.62 -4.29 38.87
C LEU A 44 -8.21 -4.93 37.61
N TYR A 45 -7.37 -5.30 36.63
CA TYR A 45 -7.87 -5.82 35.34
C TYR A 45 -8.64 -7.12 35.53
N ARG A 46 -8.11 -8.10 36.27
CA ARG A 46 -8.86 -9.32 36.57
C ARG A 46 -10.11 -9.05 37.40
N GLY A 47 -10.06 -8.19 38.42
CA GLY A 47 -11.23 -7.80 39.20
C GLY A 47 -12.36 -7.27 38.30
N LEU A 48 -12.02 -6.38 37.36
CA LEU A 48 -12.94 -5.85 36.36
C LEU A 48 -13.57 -6.96 35.49
N LEU A 49 -12.78 -7.97 35.09
CA LEU A 49 -13.27 -9.11 34.32
C LEU A 49 -14.16 -10.05 35.15
N HIS A 50 -13.87 -10.20 36.45
CA HIS A 50 -14.61 -11.08 37.36
C HIS A 50 -15.95 -10.50 37.80
N CYS A 51 -16.05 -9.17 37.94
CA CYS A 51 -17.29 -8.51 38.34
C CYS A 51 -18.33 -8.42 37.22
N LEU A 52 -17.96 -8.71 35.96
CA LEU A 52 -18.89 -8.74 34.85
C LEU A 52 -19.58 -10.10 34.75
N PRO A 53 -20.88 -10.14 34.38
CA PRO A 53 -21.55 -11.40 34.11
C PRO A 53 -20.80 -12.08 32.96
N ARG A 54 -20.48 -13.37 33.15
CA ARG A 54 -19.83 -14.14 32.11
C ARG A 54 -20.83 -14.30 30.99
N VAL A 55 -20.57 -13.63 29.86
CA VAL A 55 -21.31 -13.84 28.62
C VAL A 55 -21.19 -15.33 28.29
N THR A 56 -22.28 -16.08 28.46
CA THR A 56 -22.41 -17.42 27.91
C THR A 56 -22.46 -17.26 26.39
N SER A 57 -21.29 -17.33 25.76
CA SER A 57 -21.21 -17.48 24.31
C SER A 57 -22.01 -18.72 23.94
N ARG A 58 -22.83 -18.66 22.89
CA ARG A 58 -23.68 -19.77 22.39
C ARG A 58 -22.95 -21.11 22.14
N TYR A 59 -21.63 -21.15 22.26
CA TYR A 59 -20.78 -22.31 21.97
C TYR A 59 -19.80 -22.72 23.08
N GLU A 60 -19.83 -22.15 24.29
CA GLU A 60 -18.94 -22.60 25.39
C GLU A 60 -19.70 -22.89 26.69
N ARG A 61 -19.29 -24.01 27.31
CA ARG A 61 -19.91 -24.72 28.44
C ARG A 61 -20.50 -23.79 29.50
N VAL A 62 -21.75 -24.06 29.80
CA VAL A 62 -22.53 -23.59 30.94
C VAL A 62 -21.73 -23.82 32.22
N TYR A 63 -21.50 -22.74 32.97
CA TYR A 63 -21.20 -22.84 34.39
C TYR A 63 -22.21 -21.97 35.12
N ASP A 64 -22.85 -22.58 36.12
CA ASP A 64 -24.02 -22.10 36.82
C ASP A 64 -23.69 -20.90 37.71
N ILE A 65 -24.06 -19.71 37.25
CA ILE A 65 -24.27 -18.55 38.12
C ILE A 65 -25.77 -18.25 38.03
N PRO A 66 -26.49 -18.16 39.16
CA PRO A 66 -27.94 -18.07 39.13
C PRO A 66 -28.35 -16.73 38.51
N ALA A 67 -29.12 -16.81 37.42
CA ALA A 67 -29.51 -15.70 36.53
C ALA A 67 -30.44 -14.65 37.19
N ASN A 68 -30.76 -14.81 38.46
CA ASN A 68 -31.80 -14.08 39.20
C ASN A 68 -31.29 -12.82 39.93
N GLN A 69 -30.00 -12.48 39.85
CA GLN A 69 -29.44 -11.27 40.50
C GLN A 69 -29.05 -10.13 39.53
N TRP A 70 -29.06 -10.38 38.23
CA TRP A 70 -28.69 -9.38 37.21
C TRP A 70 -29.87 -9.08 36.29
N ASP A 71 -29.99 -7.83 35.84
CA ASP A 71 -30.99 -7.46 34.83
C ASP A 71 -30.71 -8.24 33.53
N SER A 72 -31.72 -8.91 32.98
CA SER A 72 -31.68 -9.67 31.72
C SER A 72 -31.08 -8.91 30.52
N ARG A 73 -31.07 -7.58 30.58
CA ARG A 73 -30.53 -6.68 29.55
C ARG A 73 -29.01 -6.46 29.67
N LEU A 74 -28.40 -6.82 30.79
CA LEU A 74 -26.97 -6.70 31.04
C LEU A 74 -26.25 -7.98 30.63
N HIS A 75 -25.84 -8.07 29.36
CA HIS A 75 -25.06 -9.21 28.89
C HIS A 75 -23.58 -9.11 29.32
N GLY A 76 -23.07 -7.91 29.66
CA GLY A 76 -21.69 -7.64 30.05
C GLY A 76 -20.67 -7.68 28.90
N GLY A 77 -21.08 -8.13 27.71
CA GLY A 77 -20.17 -8.37 26.58
C GLY A 77 -19.58 -7.09 25.98
N SER A 78 -20.36 -6.02 25.89
CA SER A 78 -19.89 -4.73 25.34
C SER A 78 -18.96 -4.01 26.32
N ILE A 79 -19.26 -4.09 27.62
CA ILE A 79 -18.39 -3.54 28.67
C ILE A 79 -17.07 -4.31 28.72
N LEU A 80 -17.11 -5.65 28.67
CA LEU A 80 -15.93 -6.50 28.60
C LEU A 80 -15.05 -6.16 27.39
N TRP A 81 -15.66 -6.02 26.21
CA TRP A 81 -14.97 -5.60 25.00
C TRP A 81 -14.32 -4.23 25.17
N TRP A 82 -15.03 -3.26 25.75
CA TRP A 82 -14.53 -1.92 25.98
C TRP A 82 -13.38 -1.88 26.98
N ILE A 83 -13.45 -2.63 28.10
CA ILE A 83 -12.36 -2.77 29.06
C ILE A 83 -11.12 -3.35 28.37
N ARG A 84 -11.27 -4.47 27.65
CA ARG A 84 -10.15 -5.09 26.91
C ARG A 84 -9.53 -4.12 25.91
N ARG A 85 -10.35 -3.38 25.18
CA ARG A 85 -9.90 -2.38 24.20
C ARG A 85 -9.18 -1.21 24.89
N GLY A 86 -9.76 -0.66 25.94
CA GLY A 86 -9.19 0.45 26.72
C GLY A 86 -7.80 0.10 27.26
N PHE A 87 -7.64 -1.07 27.89
CA PHE A 87 -6.31 -1.52 28.36
C PHE A 87 -5.30 -1.73 27.22
N ARG A 88 -5.73 -2.17 26.03
CA ARG A 88 -4.85 -2.30 24.86
C ARG A 88 -4.42 -0.95 24.29
N GLU A 89 -5.33 0.01 24.20
CA GLU A 89 -5.03 1.36 23.72
C GLU A 89 -4.11 2.10 24.71
N GLN A 90 -4.33 1.92 26.01
CA GLN A 90 -3.58 2.59 27.08
C GLN A 90 -2.22 1.95 27.38
N ARG A 91 -1.85 0.82 26.74
CA ARG A 91 -0.56 0.14 26.96
C ARG A 91 0.66 1.00 26.61
N TYR A 92 0.45 2.05 25.83
CA TYR A 92 1.48 2.97 25.37
C TYR A 92 1.62 4.22 26.25
N ILE A 93 0.85 4.35 27.34
CA ILE A 93 0.97 5.47 28.27
C ILE A 93 2.26 5.28 29.09
N THR A 94 3.27 6.09 28.78
CA THR A 94 4.59 6.07 29.43
C THR A 94 4.76 7.18 30.47
N SER A 95 3.75 8.01 30.71
CA SER A 95 3.80 9.03 31.76
C SER A 95 3.21 8.48 33.07
N PRO A 96 3.91 8.60 34.22
CA PRO A 96 3.40 8.13 35.51
C PRO A 96 2.07 8.79 35.90
N GLN A 97 1.93 10.10 35.64
CA GLN A 97 0.70 10.85 35.92
C GLN A 97 -0.46 10.38 35.04
N GLY A 98 -0.23 10.21 33.73
CA GLY A 98 -1.26 9.70 32.82
C GLY A 98 -1.67 8.26 33.15
N CYS A 99 -0.74 7.43 33.62
CA CYS A 99 -1.06 6.10 34.08
C CYS A 99 -1.91 6.14 35.38
N ARG A 100 -1.53 6.99 36.34
CA ARG A 100 -2.27 7.17 37.60
C ARG A 100 -3.71 7.62 37.36
N THR A 101 -3.94 8.60 36.48
CA THR A 101 -5.30 9.08 36.18
C THR A 101 -6.16 7.98 35.57
N GLN A 102 -5.60 7.18 34.66
CA GLN A 102 -6.30 6.02 34.09
C GLN A 102 -6.58 4.93 35.14
N LEU A 103 -5.63 4.62 36.02
CA LEU A 103 -5.86 3.66 37.10
C LEU A 103 -6.99 4.11 38.03
N ILE A 104 -7.01 5.38 38.43
CA ILE A 104 -8.09 5.94 39.25
C ILE A 104 -9.44 5.77 38.55
N PHE A 105 -9.50 6.06 37.25
CA PHE A 105 -10.71 5.86 36.45
C PHE A 105 -11.17 4.39 36.47
N TRP A 106 -10.25 3.45 36.23
CA TRP A 106 -10.58 2.02 36.23
C TRP A 106 -10.97 1.48 37.61
N HIS A 107 -10.38 1.98 38.69
CA HIS A 107 -10.78 1.63 40.06
C HIS A 107 -12.20 2.12 40.37
N LYS A 108 -12.53 3.36 40.00
CA LYS A 108 -13.91 3.87 40.13
C LYS A 108 -14.91 3.00 39.37
N LEU A 109 -14.55 2.52 38.18
CA LEU A 109 -15.37 1.58 37.42
C LEU A 109 -15.49 0.22 38.13
N LEU A 110 -14.41 -0.29 38.72
CA LEU A 110 -14.46 -1.53 39.49
C LEU A 110 -15.42 -1.41 40.67
N ASP A 111 -15.35 -0.30 41.40
CA ASP A 111 -16.23 -0.04 42.54
C ASP A 111 -17.71 0.07 42.11
N THR A 112 -17.99 0.71 40.97
CA THR A 112 -19.37 0.76 40.44
C THR A 112 -19.88 -0.61 40.02
N LEU A 113 -19.04 -1.45 39.41
CA LEU A 113 -19.39 -2.83 39.04
C LEU A 113 -19.61 -3.71 40.28
N GLN A 114 -18.82 -3.56 41.34
CA GLN A 114 -19.00 -4.31 42.59
C GLN A 114 -20.27 -3.92 43.35
N LEU A 115 -20.67 -2.64 43.27
CA LEU A 115 -21.86 -2.12 43.94
C LEU A 115 -23.14 -2.36 43.12
N ALA A 116 -23.02 -2.60 41.81
CA ALA A 116 -24.16 -2.78 40.92
C ALA A 116 -25.12 -3.91 41.35
N PRO A 117 -24.69 -5.11 41.79
CA PRO A 117 -25.63 -6.16 42.24
C PRO A 117 -26.56 -5.71 43.38
N LYS A 118 -26.12 -4.76 44.21
CA LYS A 118 -26.89 -4.26 45.37
C LYS A 118 -27.71 -3.01 45.06
N ASP A 119 -27.29 -2.22 44.07
CA ASP A 119 -27.85 -0.89 43.80
C ASP A 119 -28.49 -0.80 42.40
N LYS A 120 -29.82 -0.73 42.38
CA LYS A 120 -30.64 -0.63 41.15
C LYS A 120 -30.27 0.59 40.30
N GLN A 121 -29.85 1.71 40.89
CA GLN A 121 -29.48 2.90 40.11
C GLN A 121 -28.21 2.65 39.32
N LYS A 122 -27.20 2.04 39.94
CA LYS A 122 -25.94 1.67 39.27
C LYS A 122 -26.15 0.65 38.16
N GLN A 123 -27.05 -0.32 38.35
CA GLN A 123 -27.45 -1.25 37.28
C GLN A 123 -28.04 -0.52 36.07
N LYS A 124 -28.97 0.42 36.30
CA LYS A 124 -29.56 1.23 35.22
C LYS A 124 -28.50 2.04 34.46
N VAL A 125 -27.54 2.63 35.18
CA VAL A 125 -26.43 3.37 34.56
C VAL A 125 -25.58 2.44 33.70
N LEU A 126 -25.19 1.28 34.22
CA LEU A 126 -24.41 0.28 33.46
C LEU A 126 -25.17 -0.22 32.22
N ALA A 127 -26.47 -0.48 32.34
CA ALA A 127 -27.30 -0.93 31.22
C ALA A 127 -27.36 0.13 30.11
N LYS A 128 -27.48 1.41 30.48
CA LYS A 128 -27.41 2.52 29.52
C LYS A 128 -26.07 2.57 28.80
N TYR A 129 -24.96 2.46 29.53
CA TYR A 129 -23.62 2.46 28.93
C TYR A 129 -23.37 1.20 28.08
N GLU A 130 -23.91 0.04 28.47
CA GLU A 130 -23.82 -1.17 27.67
C GLU A 130 -24.48 -0.99 26.31
N GLY A 131 -25.66 -0.38 26.23
CA GLY A 131 -26.31 -0.05 24.97
C GLY A 131 -25.46 0.89 24.08
N ILE A 132 -24.89 1.95 24.68
CA ILE A 132 -23.99 2.88 23.96
C ILE A 132 -22.74 2.15 23.45
N LEU A 133 -22.14 1.29 24.28
CA LEU A 133 -20.95 0.53 23.93
C LEU A 133 -21.24 -0.56 22.88
N ALA A 134 -22.43 -1.17 22.92
CA ALA A 134 -22.88 -2.12 21.91
C ALA A 134 -22.98 -1.45 20.54
N ALA A 135 -23.69 -0.32 20.45
CA ALA A 135 -23.79 0.47 19.22
C ALA A 135 -22.41 0.94 18.73
N ARG A 136 -21.52 1.35 19.64
CA ARG A 136 -20.14 1.71 19.30
C ARG A 136 -19.34 0.52 18.77
N LYS A 137 -19.46 -0.66 19.38
CA LYS A 137 -18.80 -1.89 18.95
C LYS A 137 -19.27 -2.28 17.55
N GLU A 138 -20.58 -2.31 17.33
CA GLU A 138 -21.19 -2.60 16.03
C GLU A 138 -20.70 -1.63 14.96
N ARG A 139 -20.72 -0.32 15.22
CA ARG A 139 -20.17 0.68 14.30
C ARG A 139 -18.72 0.39 13.92
N LEU A 140 -17.88 0.00 14.88
CA LEU A 140 -16.48 -0.31 14.61
C LEU A 140 -16.30 -1.62 13.84
N GLU A 141 -17.14 -2.63 14.09
CA GLU A 141 -17.17 -3.86 13.30
C GLU A 141 -17.58 -3.54 11.86
N MET A 142 -18.60 -2.70 11.67
CA MET A 142 -19.00 -2.20 10.35
C MET A 142 -17.90 -1.39 9.67
N GLU A 143 -17.18 -0.52 10.38
CA GLU A 143 -16.03 0.21 9.82
C GLU A 143 -14.90 -0.74 9.38
N VAL A 144 -14.66 -1.83 10.12
CA VAL A 144 -13.66 -2.85 9.74
C VAL A 144 -14.12 -3.61 8.50
N LEU A 145 -15.37 -4.06 8.47
CA LEU A 145 -15.95 -4.74 7.30
C LEU A 145 -15.92 -3.83 6.07
N TYR A 146 -16.29 -2.56 6.23
CA TYR A 146 -16.24 -1.57 5.16
C TYR A 146 -14.81 -1.37 4.62
N LYS A 147 -13.80 -1.28 5.51
CA LYS A 147 -12.40 -1.21 5.09
C LYS A 147 -11.95 -2.48 4.37
N GLN A 148 -12.31 -3.66 4.86
CA GLN A 148 -11.98 -4.92 4.20
C GLN A 148 -12.60 -5.01 2.81
N GLU A 149 -13.84 -4.56 2.66
CA GLU A 149 -14.53 -4.51 1.37
C GLU A 149 -13.88 -3.49 0.43
N LEU A 150 -13.55 -2.29 0.92
CA LEU A 150 -12.79 -1.31 0.14
C LEU A 150 -11.44 -1.85 -0.30
N ASP A 151 -10.67 -2.47 0.60
CA ASP A 151 -9.38 -3.08 0.28
C ASP A 151 -9.53 -4.19 -0.76
N TRP A 152 -10.61 -4.98 -0.68
CA TRP A 152 -10.92 -6.02 -1.67
C TRP A 152 -11.29 -5.42 -3.02
N LEU A 153 -12.13 -4.39 -3.05
CA LEU A 153 -12.48 -3.66 -4.26
C LEU A 153 -11.25 -3.00 -4.89
N GLU A 154 -10.37 -2.41 -4.08
CA GLU A 154 -9.09 -1.85 -4.54
C GLU A 154 -8.18 -2.93 -5.11
N ARG A 155 -8.10 -4.10 -4.45
CA ARG A 155 -7.33 -5.25 -4.95
C ARG A 155 -7.86 -5.73 -6.29
N ILE A 156 -9.18 -5.81 -6.47
CA ILE A 156 -9.80 -6.20 -7.74
C ILE A 156 -9.59 -5.13 -8.80
N ARG A 157 -9.77 -3.87 -8.43
CA ARG A 157 -9.55 -2.73 -9.32
C ARG A 157 -8.10 -2.76 -9.80
N ASN A 158 -7.13 -2.96 -8.92
CA ASN A 158 -5.70 -2.90 -9.21
C ASN A 158 -5.07 -4.25 -9.57
N ARG A 159 -5.88 -5.30 -9.77
CA ARG A 159 -5.35 -6.61 -10.18
C ARG A 159 -4.63 -6.50 -11.52
N PRO A 160 -3.40 -7.00 -11.65
CA PRO A 160 -2.71 -7.02 -12.93
C PRO A 160 -3.43 -7.93 -13.92
N ILE A 161 -3.74 -7.43 -15.10
CA ILE A 161 -4.42 -8.20 -16.14
C ILE A 161 -3.50 -8.33 -17.34
N LEU A 162 -3.27 -9.56 -17.82
CA LEU A 162 -2.51 -9.79 -19.04
C LEU A 162 -3.21 -9.14 -20.24
N SER A 163 -2.54 -8.18 -20.88
CA SER A 163 -3.12 -7.42 -21.99
C SER A 163 -3.09 -8.17 -23.34
N GLY A 164 -2.29 -9.24 -23.43
CA GLY A 164 -1.92 -9.93 -24.67
C GLY A 164 -0.74 -9.30 -25.40
N GLY A 165 -0.10 -8.25 -24.84
CA GLY A 165 1.11 -7.64 -25.38
C GLY A 165 2.38 -8.12 -24.69
N TYR A 166 3.53 -7.88 -25.34
CA TYR A 166 4.86 -8.10 -24.79
C TYR A 166 5.47 -6.76 -24.39
N LEU A 167 6.26 -6.73 -23.31
CA LEU A 167 7.28 -5.72 -23.10
C LEU A 167 8.57 -6.26 -23.71
N ARG A 168 9.08 -5.55 -24.71
CA ARG A 168 10.34 -5.90 -25.37
C ARG A 168 11.47 -5.89 -24.33
N PRO A 169 12.44 -6.81 -24.42
CA PRO A 169 13.65 -6.71 -23.63
C PRO A 169 14.31 -5.38 -23.90
N THR A 170 14.79 -4.75 -22.84
CA THR A 170 15.62 -3.54 -22.89
C THR A 170 16.77 -3.72 -21.91
N VAL A 171 17.69 -2.78 -21.91
CA VAL A 171 18.77 -2.74 -20.91
C VAL A 171 18.24 -2.79 -19.47
N ASN A 172 17.05 -2.21 -19.24
CA ASN A 172 16.48 -2.08 -17.90
C ASN A 172 15.59 -3.27 -17.50
N ASN A 173 15.12 -4.06 -18.46
CA ASN A 173 14.20 -5.17 -18.20
C ASN A 173 14.40 -6.33 -19.15
N ARG A 174 14.34 -7.54 -18.58
CA ARG A 174 14.18 -8.80 -19.32
C ARG A 174 12.84 -8.80 -20.08
N PRO A 175 12.62 -9.74 -21.02
CA PRO A 175 11.31 -9.93 -21.65
C PRO A 175 10.26 -10.19 -20.57
N MET A 176 9.18 -9.41 -20.60
CA MET A 176 8.10 -9.52 -19.62
C MET A 176 6.74 -9.39 -20.31
N PRO A 177 5.67 -10.00 -19.75
CA PRO A 177 4.32 -9.77 -20.25
C PRO A 177 3.88 -8.34 -19.97
N ARG A 178 3.17 -7.72 -20.93
CA ARG A 178 2.55 -6.42 -20.70
C ARG A 178 1.27 -6.61 -19.90
N LEU A 179 1.29 -6.13 -18.66
CA LEU A 179 0.12 -6.12 -17.76
C LEU A 179 -0.60 -4.77 -17.86
N HIS A 180 -1.92 -4.80 -17.90
CA HIS A 180 -2.75 -3.65 -17.56
C HIS A 180 -2.73 -3.51 -16.03
N ARG A 181 -2.40 -2.32 -15.54
CA ARG A 181 -2.09 -2.04 -14.11
C ARG A 181 -0.89 -2.87 -13.65
N GLN A 182 0.28 -2.47 -14.12
CA GLN A 182 1.53 -3.14 -13.76
C GLN A 182 1.76 -3.02 -12.25
N PRO A 183 2.14 -4.11 -11.56
CA PRO A 183 2.51 -4.05 -10.15
C PRO A 183 3.59 -3.00 -9.89
N ILE A 184 3.44 -2.27 -8.78
CA ILE A 184 4.37 -1.19 -8.42
C ILE A 184 5.81 -1.68 -8.31
N HIS A 185 6.04 -2.93 -7.87
CA HIS A 185 7.38 -3.48 -7.75
C HIS A 185 8.08 -3.64 -9.12
N ILE A 186 7.37 -3.98 -10.19
CA ILE A 186 7.95 -4.08 -11.55
C ILE A 186 8.33 -2.68 -12.03
N THR A 187 7.39 -1.73 -11.93
CA THR A 187 7.63 -0.33 -12.32
C THR A 187 8.81 0.27 -11.54
N MET A 188 8.85 0.05 -10.22
CA MET A 188 9.91 0.56 -9.37
C MET A 188 11.24 -0.16 -9.58
N MET A 189 11.24 -1.45 -9.91
CA MET A 189 12.44 -2.18 -10.32
C MET A 189 13.06 -1.55 -11.58
N ILE A 190 12.26 -1.29 -12.62
CA ILE A 190 12.74 -0.64 -13.86
C ILE A 190 13.27 0.75 -13.54
N ARG A 191 12.53 1.56 -12.76
CA ARG A 191 12.96 2.91 -12.36
C ARG A 191 14.26 2.91 -11.56
N LYS A 192 14.43 1.98 -10.62
CA LYS A 192 15.66 1.82 -9.84
C LYS A 192 16.84 1.45 -10.73
N ARG A 193 16.65 0.57 -11.71
CA ARG A 193 17.69 0.20 -12.68
C ARG A 193 18.12 1.38 -13.55
N ILE A 194 17.17 2.18 -14.04
CA ILE A 194 17.46 3.40 -14.81
C ILE A 194 18.34 4.34 -13.96
N LYS A 195 17.92 4.64 -12.73
CA LYS A 195 18.68 5.52 -11.83
C LYS A 195 20.07 4.96 -11.49
N SER A 196 20.16 3.65 -11.25
CA SER A 196 21.43 2.98 -10.96
C SER A 196 22.37 3.04 -12.17
N LYS A 197 21.86 2.86 -13.39
CA LYS A 197 22.64 2.99 -14.62
C LYS A 197 23.19 4.40 -14.79
N ILE A 198 22.37 5.42 -14.59
CA ILE A 198 22.80 6.84 -14.66
C ILE A 198 23.94 7.09 -13.67
N ARG A 199 23.77 6.69 -12.40
CA ARG A 199 24.82 6.83 -11.38
C ARG A 199 26.11 6.07 -11.73
N ARG A 200 26.00 4.89 -12.35
CA ARG A 200 27.17 4.13 -12.81
C ARG A 200 27.90 4.83 -13.94
N LEU A 201 27.18 5.43 -14.89
CA LEU A 201 27.77 6.22 -15.97
C LEU A 201 28.50 7.44 -15.42
N GLU A 202 27.86 8.20 -14.54
CA GLU A 202 28.49 9.35 -13.86
C GLU A 202 29.75 8.93 -13.09
N ARG A 203 29.67 7.83 -12.34
CA ARG A 203 30.82 7.28 -11.61
C ARG A 203 31.92 6.80 -12.54
N GLN A 204 31.57 6.16 -13.66
CA GLN A 204 32.54 5.71 -14.66
C GLN A 204 33.28 6.88 -15.29
N THR A 205 32.59 7.96 -15.63
CA THR A 205 33.21 9.18 -16.17
C THR A 205 34.21 9.75 -15.18
N LYS A 206 33.81 9.95 -13.92
CA LYS A 206 34.72 10.46 -12.86
C LYS A 206 35.94 9.57 -12.62
N LEU A 207 35.76 8.26 -12.59
CA LEU A 207 36.89 7.33 -12.40
C LEU A 207 37.84 7.33 -13.60
N ARG A 208 37.35 7.64 -14.81
CA ARG A 208 38.22 7.82 -15.98
C ARG A 208 38.99 9.12 -15.90
N GLU A 209 38.34 10.22 -15.54
CA GLU A 209 38.99 11.51 -15.27
C GLU A 209 40.13 11.33 -14.25
N TRP A 210 39.88 10.67 -13.12
CA TRP A 210 40.91 10.39 -12.12
C TRP A 210 42.04 9.50 -12.64
N LEU A 211 41.75 8.52 -13.49
CA LEU A 211 42.81 7.71 -14.10
C LEU A 211 43.65 8.52 -15.08
N ASP A 212 43.06 9.47 -15.79
CA ASP A 212 43.79 10.35 -16.70
C ASP A 212 44.64 11.36 -15.91
N ASP A 213 44.13 11.89 -14.79
CA ASP A 213 44.89 12.73 -13.85
C ASP A 213 46.08 11.97 -13.26
N LEU A 214 45.88 10.73 -12.78
CA LEU A 214 46.97 9.89 -12.25
C LEU A 214 48.03 9.56 -13.32
N ARG A 215 47.63 9.43 -14.59
CA ARG A 215 48.59 9.26 -15.70
C ARG A 215 49.37 10.53 -15.94
N ALA A 216 48.70 11.68 -15.98
CA ALA A 216 49.35 12.98 -16.15
C ALA A 216 50.35 13.25 -15.02
N GLU A 217 49.95 12.99 -13.77
CA GLU A 217 50.82 13.09 -12.60
C GLU A 217 52.01 12.13 -12.69
N GLY A 218 51.79 10.87 -13.08
CA GLY A 218 52.87 9.90 -13.29
C GLY A 218 53.86 10.34 -14.38
N THR A 219 53.38 10.93 -15.48
CA THR A 219 54.26 11.50 -16.52
C THR A 219 55.00 12.75 -16.05
N PHE A 220 54.37 13.58 -15.23
CA PHE A 220 55.00 14.77 -14.66
C PHE A 220 56.12 14.39 -13.67
N GLN A 221 55.85 13.44 -12.78
CA GLN A 221 56.85 12.92 -11.84
C GLN A 221 58.02 12.25 -12.56
N SER A 222 57.78 11.49 -13.64
CA SER A 222 58.87 10.87 -14.40
C SER A 222 59.78 11.91 -15.07
N VAL A 223 59.21 12.99 -15.61
CA VAL A 223 59.98 14.12 -16.16
C VAL A 223 60.78 14.84 -15.07
N LEU A 224 60.19 15.10 -13.90
CA LEU A 224 60.89 15.72 -12.76
C LEU A 224 62.07 14.87 -12.28
N ARG A 225 61.89 13.54 -12.20
CA ARG A 225 62.97 12.61 -11.83
C ARG A 225 64.11 12.60 -12.82
N GLN A 226 63.82 12.69 -14.12
CA GLN A 226 64.86 12.80 -15.15
C GLN A 226 65.71 14.07 -14.96
N GLN A 227 65.13 15.14 -14.40
CA GLN A 227 65.83 16.40 -14.14
C GLN A 227 66.56 16.41 -12.78
N GLN A 228 66.02 15.76 -11.75
CA GLN A 228 66.62 15.63 -10.43
C GLN A 228 67.46 14.35 -10.33
N HIS A 229 68.74 14.42 -10.68
CA HIS A 229 69.71 13.30 -10.62
C HIS A 229 70.03 12.74 -9.21
N GLN A 230 69.12 12.77 -8.23
CA GLN A 230 69.40 12.33 -6.86
C GLN A 230 68.28 11.46 -6.25
N GLY A 231 68.44 10.14 -6.35
CA GLY A 231 68.70 9.26 -5.20
C GLY A 231 67.61 8.99 -4.15
N THR A 232 66.38 9.46 -4.32
CA THR A 232 65.26 9.10 -3.41
C THR A 232 64.14 8.47 -4.20
N GLU A 233 64.23 7.14 -4.34
CA GLU A 233 63.39 6.31 -5.20
C GLU A 233 62.60 5.31 -4.35
N ASP A 234 61.27 5.31 -4.48
CA ASP A 234 60.40 4.13 -4.69
C ASP A 234 59.01 4.25 -4.04
N GLU A 235 58.85 4.97 -2.92
CA GLU A 235 57.58 4.96 -2.18
C GLU A 235 56.42 5.64 -2.93
N GLU A 236 56.67 6.76 -3.64
CA GLU A 236 55.60 7.52 -4.33
C GLU A 236 55.05 6.82 -5.60
N VAL A 237 55.89 6.05 -6.31
CA VAL A 237 55.43 5.31 -7.51
C VAL A 237 54.45 4.21 -7.12
N GLY A 238 54.68 3.60 -5.95
CA GLY A 238 53.80 2.56 -5.40
C GLY A 238 52.38 3.07 -5.17
N LEU A 239 52.22 4.31 -4.66
CA LEU A 239 50.91 4.90 -4.38
C LEU A 239 50.09 5.12 -5.66
N ILE A 240 50.68 5.69 -6.72
CA ILE A 240 49.99 5.91 -8.01
C ILE A 240 49.51 4.57 -8.59
N GLN A 241 50.35 3.53 -8.49
CA GLN A 241 49.99 2.19 -8.96
C GLN A 241 48.86 1.58 -8.11
N GLU A 242 48.92 1.70 -6.79
CA GLU A 242 47.90 1.19 -5.87
C GLU A 242 46.54 1.86 -6.11
N TYR A 243 46.49 3.19 -6.17
CA TYR A 243 45.27 3.94 -6.50
C TYR A 243 44.75 3.58 -7.90
N GLY A 244 45.65 3.36 -8.85
CA GLY A 244 45.32 2.88 -10.19
C GLY A 244 44.66 1.51 -10.18
N ILE A 245 45.18 0.56 -9.40
CA ILE A 245 44.62 -0.80 -9.26
C ILE A 245 43.24 -0.73 -8.62
N GLY A 246 43.09 0.02 -7.52
CA GLY A 246 41.80 0.23 -6.85
C GLY A 246 40.75 0.78 -7.81
N THR A 247 41.09 1.82 -8.57
CA THR A 247 40.19 2.46 -9.55
C THR A 247 39.83 1.53 -10.71
N LYS A 248 40.79 0.77 -11.25
CA LYS A 248 40.56 -0.23 -12.29
C LYS A 248 39.61 -1.32 -11.83
N SER A 249 39.80 -1.85 -10.61
CA SER A 249 38.90 -2.88 -10.06
C SER A 249 37.44 -2.39 -9.99
N VAL A 250 37.22 -1.14 -9.57
CA VAL A 250 35.88 -0.54 -9.53
C VAL A 250 35.32 -0.37 -10.95
N LEU A 251 36.13 0.07 -11.92
CA LEU A 251 35.71 0.14 -13.32
C LEU A 251 35.32 -1.23 -13.89
N ASP A 252 36.02 -2.30 -13.51
CA ASP A 252 35.68 -3.66 -13.93
C ASP A 252 34.36 -4.14 -13.32
N THR A 253 34.08 -3.81 -12.06
CA THR A 253 32.73 -4.08 -11.48
C THR A 253 31.62 -3.31 -12.21
N ILE A 254 31.90 -2.09 -12.68
CA ILE A 254 30.97 -1.30 -13.49
C ILE A 254 30.79 -1.92 -14.88
N ARG A 255 31.87 -2.42 -15.50
CA ARG A 255 31.81 -3.13 -16.79
C ARG A 255 30.98 -4.40 -16.72
N ALA A 256 31.22 -5.25 -15.71
CA ALA A 256 30.41 -6.46 -15.48
C ALA A 256 28.92 -6.11 -15.30
N SER A 257 28.62 -4.99 -14.64
CA SER A 257 27.25 -4.50 -14.53
C SER A 257 26.63 -4.09 -15.88
N PHE A 258 27.41 -3.56 -16.82
CA PHE A 258 26.97 -3.24 -18.18
C PHE A 258 26.80 -4.48 -19.06
N GLU A 259 27.54 -5.55 -18.81
CA GLU A 259 27.34 -6.84 -19.47
C GLU A 259 26.00 -7.46 -19.07
N LEU A 260 25.66 -7.46 -17.78
CA LEU A 260 24.34 -7.89 -17.30
C LEU A 260 23.19 -7.04 -17.90
N ASP A 261 23.44 -5.75 -18.12
CA ASP A 261 22.55 -4.83 -18.81
C ASP A 261 22.35 -5.24 -20.29
N LYS A 262 23.42 -5.65 -20.97
CA LYS A 262 23.39 -6.17 -22.36
C LYS A 262 22.67 -7.51 -22.44
N GLU A 263 22.94 -8.44 -21.53
CA GLU A 263 22.25 -9.74 -21.42
C GLU A 263 20.74 -9.56 -21.24
N ARG A 264 20.32 -8.59 -20.43
CA ARG A 264 18.88 -8.27 -20.30
C ARG A 264 18.28 -7.84 -21.63
N ALA A 265 18.98 -7.03 -22.41
CA ALA A 265 18.51 -6.54 -23.70
C ALA A 265 18.46 -7.64 -24.77
N THR A 266 19.37 -8.62 -24.72
CA THR A 266 19.44 -9.73 -25.69
C THR A 266 18.57 -10.94 -25.32
N SER A 267 18.10 -11.01 -24.07
CA SER A 267 17.30 -12.15 -23.62
C SER A 267 15.99 -12.36 -24.41
N VAL A 268 15.73 -13.61 -24.78
CA VAL A 268 14.59 -14.05 -25.60
C VAL A 268 13.38 -14.40 -24.73
N PHE A 269 12.16 -14.24 -25.27
CA PHE A 269 10.94 -14.65 -24.59
C PHE A 269 10.89 -16.18 -24.42
N SER A 270 10.65 -16.64 -23.19
CA SER A 270 10.42 -18.08 -22.92
C SER A 270 9.17 -18.58 -23.69
N PRO A 271 9.19 -19.82 -24.21
CA PRO A 271 8.04 -20.41 -24.91
C PRO A 271 6.77 -20.42 -24.04
N GLU A 272 6.88 -20.72 -22.74
CA GLU A 272 5.74 -20.66 -21.83
C GLU A 272 5.12 -19.26 -21.76
N MET A 273 5.95 -18.22 -21.78
CA MET A 273 5.49 -16.83 -21.73
C MET A 273 4.73 -16.47 -23.02
N ILE A 274 5.25 -16.92 -24.17
CA ILE A 274 4.60 -16.75 -25.46
C ILE A 274 3.22 -17.41 -25.43
N ASP A 275 3.11 -18.63 -24.91
CA ASP A 275 1.84 -19.36 -24.81
C ASP A 275 0.84 -18.69 -23.86
N ARG A 276 1.29 -18.24 -22.69
CA ARG A 276 0.44 -17.46 -21.76
C ARG A 276 -0.10 -16.19 -22.43
N ILE A 277 0.72 -15.52 -23.24
CA ILE A 277 0.32 -14.30 -23.94
C ILE A 277 -0.63 -14.61 -25.10
N LYS A 278 -0.41 -15.70 -25.85
CA LYS A 278 -1.35 -16.20 -26.86
C LYS A 278 -2.71 -16.54 -26.24
N ARG A 279 -2.73 -17.28 -25.12
CA ARG A 279 -3.96 -17.57 -24.36
C ARG A 279 -4.65 -16.30 -23.87
N ALA A 280 -3.91 -15.29 -23.42
CA ALA A 280 -4.50 -14.01 -23.02
C ALA A 280 -5.13 -13.26 -24.21
N ARG A 281 -4.55 -13.36 -25.42
CA ARG A 281 -5.14 -12.80 -26.64
C ARG A 281 -6.43 -13.51 -27.02
N THR A 282 -6.44 -14.84 -27.04
CA THR A 282 -7.65 -15.62 -27.36
C THR A 282 -8.74 -15.36 -26.34
N TYR A 283 -8.42 -15.34 -25.04
CA TYR A 283 -9.35 -15.00 -23.97
C TYR A 283 -9.92 -13.58 -24.12
N LYS A 284 -9.10 -12.60 -24.52
CA LYS A 284 -9.56 -11.23 -24.79
C LYS A 284 -10.54 -11.17 -25.95
N ILE A 285 -10.30 -11.94 -27.01
CA ILE A 285 -11.22 -12.06 -28.16
C ILE A 285 -12.53 -12.72 -27.69
N ALA A 286 -12.43 -13.86 -27.00
CA ALA A 286 -13.58 -14.59 -26.48
C ALA A 286 -14.43 -13.76 -25.50
N ASN A 287 -13.81 -12.92 -24.67
CA ASN A 287 -14.56 -12.02 -23.79
C ASN A 287 -15.27 -10.91 -24.56
N LYS A 288 -14.64 -10.35 -25.60
CA LYS A 288 -15.28 -9.35 -26.46
C LYS A 288 -16.43 -9.94 -27.27
N THR A 289 -16.33 -11.20 -27.71
CA THR A 289 -17.44 -11.88 -28.39
C THR A 289 -18.59 -12.13 -27.42
N ARG A 290 -18.32 -12.62 -26.21
CA ARG A 290 -19.34 -12.76 -25.13
C ARG A 290 -20.01 -11.42 -24.78
N GLU A 291 -19.23 -10.34 -24.68
CA GLU A 291 -19.78 -8.99 -24.43
C GLU A 291 -20.74 -8.58 -25.55
N ARG A 292 -20.40 -8.83 -26.82
CA ARG A 292 -21.28 -8.57 -27.97
C ARG A 292 -22.52 -9.45 -27.99
N GLU A 293 -22.42 -10.71 -27.57
CA GLU A 293 -23.58 -11.60 -27.46
C GLU A 293 -24.57 -11.11 -26.40
N ARG A 294 -24.08 -10.63 -25.25
CA ARG A 294 -24.91 -9.97 -24.23
C ARG A 294 -25.61 -8.72 -24.76
N GLU A 295 -24.88 -7.89 -25.52
CA GLU A 295 -25.46 -6.72 -26.21
C GLU A 295 -26.58 -7.14 -27.16
N ARG A 296 -26.40 -8.23 -27.93
CA ARG A 296 -27.42 -8.78 -28.84
C ARG A 296 -28.65 -9.31 -28.09
N ARG A 297 -28.47 -9.85 -26.87
CA ARG A 297 -29.58 -10.26 -25.99
C ARG A 297 -30.32 -9.07 -25.36
N GLY A 298 -29.82 -7.85 -25.53
CA GLY A 298 -30.43 -6.63 -25.01
C GLY A 298 -29.85 -6.13 -23.69
N GLU A 299 -28.79 -6.75 -23.16
CA GLU A 299 -28.12 -6.25 -21.97
C GLU A 299 -27.45 -4.89 -22.25
N VAL A 300 -27.66 -3.91 -21.36
CA VAL A 300 -27.08 -2.57 -21.47
C VAL A 300 -25.64 -2.59 -20.95
N THR A 301 -24.67 -2.79 -21.84
CA THR A 301 -23.23 -2.77 -21.51
C THR A 301 -22.66 -1.35 -21.45
N LYS A 302 -21.42 -1.19 -20.94
CA LYS A 302 -20.71 0.11 -20.96
C LYS A 302 -20.47 0.63 -22.37
N ARG A 303 -20.20 -0.26 -23.32
CA ARG A 303 -20.00 0.10 -24.72
C ARG A 303 -21.28 0.63 -25.34
N VAL A 304 -22.41 -0.03 -25.08
CA VAL A 304 -23.73 0.46 -25.45
C VAL A 304 -23.97 1.86 -24.87
N LEU A 305 -23.73 2.07 -23.58
CA LEU A 305 -23.94 3.38 -22.96
C LEU A 305 -23.07 4.47 -23.63
N ARG A 306 -21.80 4.15 -23.94
CA ARG A 306 -20.93 5.06 -24.69
C ARG A 306 -21.43 5.33 -26.11
N GLN A 307 -21.95 4.31 -26.79
CA GLN A 307 -22.50 4.45 -28.13
C GLN A 307 -23.77 5.30 -28.11
N LYS A 308 -24.64 5.13 -27.11
CA LYS A 308 -25.81 6.00 -26.88
C LYS A 308 -25.40 7.45 -26.63
N ALA A 309 -24.30 7.65 -25.89
CA ALA A 309 -23.76 8.98 -25.59
C ALA A 309 -23.06 9.63 -26.79
N GLN A 310 -22.58 8.86 -27.76
CA GLN A 310 -22.02 9.39 -29.00
C GLN A 310 -23.17 9.91 -29.87
N GLY A 311 -23.32 11.24 -29.91
CA GLY A 311 -24.18 11.98 -30.84
C GLY A 311 -23.82 11.71 -32.31
N PRO A 312 -24.66 12.09 -33.29
CA PRO A 312 -24.20 12.12 -34.68
C PRO A 312 -23.01 13.07 -34.77
N PRO A 313 -22.10 12.86 -35.74
CA PRO A 313 -21.03 13.82 -35.98
C PRO A 313 -21.60 15.23 -36.14
N ALA A 314 -20.91 16.25 -35.61
CA ALA A 314 -21.44 17.61 -35.52
C ALA A 314 -21.93 18.17 -36.88
N HIS A 315 -21.23 17.86 -37.97
CA HIS A 315 -21.61 18.29 -39.31
C HIS A 315 -22.90 17.62 -39.84
N VAL A 316 -23.20 16.40 -39.38
CA VAL A 316 -24.47 15.72 -39.69
C VAL A 316 -25.58 16.30 -38.82
N LEU A 317 -25.31 16.53 -37.53
CA LEU A 317 -26.26 17.13 -36.58
C LEU A 317 -26.84 18.47 -37.07
N VAL A 318 -26.00 19.32 -37.67
CA VAL A 318 -26.42 20.62 -38.23
C VAL A 318 -27.42 20.45 -39.37
N LYS A 319 -27.27 19.40 -40.19
CA LYS A 319 -28.13 19.13 -41.34
C LYS A 319 -29.42 18.37 -40.96
N MET A 320 -29.45 17.75 -39.78
CA MET A 320 -30.59 16.96 -39.33
C MET A 320 -31.71 17.83 -38.79
N SER A 321 -32.94 17.53 -39.22
CA SER A 321 -34.15 18.11 -38.62
C SER A 321 -34.36 17.59 -37.20
N GLU A 322 -35.22 18.25 -36.42
CA GLU A 322 -35.51 17.82 -35.04
C GLU A 322 -36.12 16.42 -34.98
N GLU A 323 -36.99 16.09 -35.93
CA GLU A 323 -37.58 14.75 -36.06
C GLU A 323 -36.51 13.69 -36.35
N GLU A 324 -35.54 14.02 -37.21
CA GLU A 324 -34.42 13.13 -37.51
C GLU A 324 -33.52 12.94 -36.29
N ARG A 325 -33.28 13.99 -35.50
CA ARG A 325 -32.53 13.89 -34.24
C ARG A 325 -33.26 13.01 -33.22
N ALA A 326 -34.58 13.13 -33.13
CA ALA A 326 -35.40 12.29 -32.25
C ALA A 326 -35.39 10.82 -32.70
N ARG A 327 -35.56 10.56 -34.00
CA ARG A 327 -35.45 9.21 -34.57
C ARG A 327 -34.05 8.62 -34.38
N ASP A 328 -32.99 9.39 -34.60
CA ASP A 328 -31.61 8.95 -34.37
C ASP A 328 -31.34 8.59 -32.90
N ARG A 329 -31.87 9.37 -31.96
CA ARG A 329 -31.81 9.04 -30.52
C ARG A 329 -32.45 7.68 -30.24
N VAL A 330 -33.63 7.41 -30.80
CA VAL A 330 -34.35 6.14 -30.66
C VAL A 330 -33.62 4.97 -31.36
N LEU A 331 -33.08 5.21 -32.56
CA LEU A 331 -32.28 4.23 -33.30
C LEU A 331 -31.04 3.77 -32.53
N ARG A 332 -30.47 4.64 -31.69
CA ARG A 332 -29.31 4.34 -30.85
C ARG A 332 -29.64 3.62 -29.54
N GLU A 333 -30.90 3.52 -29.17
CA GLU A 333 -31.30 2.70 -28.02
C GLU A 333 -31.00 1.22 -28.29
N VAL A 334 -30.86 0.38 -27.26
CA VAL A 334 -30.59 -1.07 -27.46
C VAL A 334 -31.86 -1.82 -27.80
N SER A 335 -32.99 -1.35 -27.26
CA SER A 335 -34.26 -2.06 -27.35
C SER A 335 -34.60 -2.38 -28.80
N LEU A 336 -35.03 -3.62 -29.02
CA LEU A 336 -35.57 -4.10 -30.30
C LEU A 336 -37.10 -4.20 -30.25
N GLY A 337 -37.72 -3.85 -29.11
CA GLY A 337 -39.17 -3.93 -28.89
C GLY A 337 -39.91 -2.60 -29.07
N GLY A 338 -41.21 -2.68 -29.34
CA GLY A 338 -42.12 -1.54 -29.40
C GLY A 338 -41.75 -0.51 -30.48
N TYR A 339 -41.90 0.78 -30.14
CA TYR A 339 -41.60 1.90 -31.05
C TYR A 339 -40.14 1.88 -31.55
N SER A 340 -39.17 1.60 -30.66
CA SER A 340 -37.75 1.52 -31.02
C SER A 340 -37.44 0.41 -32.04
N GLY A 341 -38.10 -0.74 -31.91
CA GLY A 341 -38.01 -1.84 -32.87
C GLY A 341 -38.57 -1.47 -34.24
N ARG A 342 -39.74 -0.81 -34.26
CA ARG A 342 -40.37 -0.34 -35.49
C ARG A 342 -39.51 0.69 -36.22
N VAL A 343 -39.01 1.72 -35.53
CA VAL A 343 -38.15 2.76 -36.13
C VAL A 343 -36.88 2.13 -36.74
N LYS A 344 -36.29 1.14 -36.07
CA LYS A 344 -35.13 0.40 -36.61
C LYS A 344 -35.48 -0.47 -37.82
N ALA A 345 -36.64 -1.11 -37.83
CA ALA A 345 -37.11 -1.90 -38.96
C ALA A 345 -37.38 -1.01 -40.19
N ASP A 346 -38.05 0.12 -39.97
CA ASP A 346 -38.33 1.11 -41.02
C ASP A 346 -37.03 1.67 -41.62
N GLU A 347 -36.05 1.99 -40.78
CA GLU A 347 -34.76 2.50 -41.25
C GLU A 347 -33.95 1.44 -42.01
N ARG A 348 -34.01 0.17 -41.59
CA ARG A 348 -33.43 -0.94 -42.36
C ARG A 348 -34.11 -1.11 -43.72
N ALA A 349 -35.43 -1.00 -43.78
CA ALA A 349 -36.17 -1.07 -45.03
C ALA A 349 -35.81 0.09 -45.98
N ARG A 350 -35.65 1.31 -45.45
CA ARG A 350 -35.18 2.47 -46.22
C ARG A 350 -33.76 2.27 -46.76
N GLN A 351 -32.85 1.76 -45.95
CA GLN A 351 -31.48 1.46 -46.38
C GLN A 351 -31.46 0.39 -47.48
N ALA A 352 -32.25 -0.68 -47.34
CA ALA A 352 -32.36 -1.73 -48.35
C ALA A 352 -32.90 -1.19 -49.70
N ARG A 353 -33.89 -0.29 -49.67
CA ARG A 353 -34.40 0.37 -50.89
C ARG A 353 -33.34 1.24 -51.56
N ARG A 354 -32.57 2.00 -50.77
CA ARG A 354 -31.45 2.81 -51.30
C ARG A 354 -30.37 1.96 -51.95
N THR A 355 -30.01 0.82 -51.35
CA THR A 355 -28.97 -0.06 -51.93
C THR A 355 -29.44 -0.73 -53.22
N VAL A 356 -30.72 -1.07 -53.35
CA VAL A 356 -31.29 -1.59 -54.60
C VAL A 356 -31.31 -0.50 -55.68
N SER A 357 -31.78 0.70 -55.35
CA SER A 357 -31.80 1.83 -56.28
C SER A 357 -30.41 2.19 -56.82
N MET A 358 -29.37 2.11 -55.98
CA MET A 358 -27.99 2.36 -56.44
C MET A 358 -27.42 1.23 -57.31
N ARG A 359 -27.93 -0.01 -57.20
CA ARG A 359 -27.51 -1.13 -58.07
C ARG A 359 -28.28 -1.19 -59.38
N SER A 360 -29.49 -0.63 -59.43
CA SER A 360 -30.32 -0.59 -60.64
C SER A 360 -30.03 0.62 -61.53
N SER A 361 -29.26 1.60 -61.06
CA SER A 361 -28.68 2.59 -61.95
C SER A 361 -27.64 1.88 -62.82
N PRO A 362 -27.83 1.80 -64.15
CA PRO A 362 -26.80 1.22 -65.02
C PRO A 362 -25.48 1.97 -64.79
N PRO A 363 -24.33 1.29 -64.79
CA PRO A 363 -23.05 2.00 -64.78
C PRO A 363 -23.10 2.98 -65.95
N SER A 364 -22.87 4.26 -65.67
CA SER A 364 -22.69 5.25 -66.73
C SER A 364 -21.57 4.74 -67.62
N GLU A 365 -21.88 4.40 -68.87
CA GLU A 365 -20.89 4.07 -69.89
C GLU A 365 -20.09 5.35 -70.14
N ASP A 366 -18.95 5.45 -69.47
CA ASP A 366 -17.84 6.33 -69.84
C ASP A 366 -16.92 5.60 -70.83
#